data_AF-A0A1H7ZD01-F1
#
_entry.id   AF-A0A1H7ZD01-F1
#
_cell.length_a   1.000
_cell.length_b   1.000
_cell.length_c   1.000
_cell.angle_alpha   90.00
_cell.angle_beta   90.00
_cell.angle_gamma   90.00
#
_symmetry.space_group_name_H-M   'P 1'
#
loop_
_entity.id
_entity.type
_entity.pdbx_description
1 polymer ?
#
loop_
_entity_poly.entity_id
_entity_poly.type
_entity_poly.pdbx_seq_one_letter_code
_entity_poly.pdbx_strand_id
1 'polypeptide(L)'
;MNFQVTPGMRRLGASVLGMEAIVAGLLTPVAISVGGVTPGLAFTAGLGLAALCVVAAGLLKKPFGYVLGSVTQVLAIATGFLVPAMFFLGTIFTALWITAIIVARRVEGVTSR
;
A
#
# COMPACT_ATOMS: atom_id res chain seq x y z
N MET A 1 -16.37 17.98 -5.65
CA MET A 1 -16.35 16.59 -6.14
C MET A 1 -16.54 15.67 -4.94
N ASN A 2 -17.73 15.12 -4.74
CA ASN A 2 -18.02 14.27 -3.59
C ASN A 2 -17.36 12.91 -3.80
N PHE A 3 -16.23 12.66 -3.13
CA PHE A 3 -15.60 11.33 -3.06
C PHE A 3 -16.54 10.39 -2.28
N GLN A 4 -17.51 9.80 -2.99
CA GLN A 4 -18.34 8.72 -2.45
C GLN A 4 -17.49 7.45 -2.47
N VAL A 5 -17.16 6.95 -1.29
CA VAL A 5 -16.37 5.72 -1.15
C VAL A 5 -17.30 4.51 -1.24
N THR A 6 -17.20 3.74 -2.31
CA THR A 6 -18.02 2.53 -2.43
C THR A 6 -17.47 1.32 -1.67
N PRO A 7 -18.35 0.36 -1.30
CA PRO A 7 -17.92 -0.91 -0.72
C PRO A 7 -16.96 -1.69 -1.62
N GLY A 8 -17.10 -1.59 -2.95
CA GLY A 8 -16.18 -2.20 -3.92
C GLY A 8 -14.78 -1.62 -3.83
N MET A 9 -14.66 -0.30 -3.89
CA MET A 9 -13.40 0.44 -3.75
C MET A 9 -12.66 0.08 -2.47
N ARG A 10 -13.39 0.02 -1.35
CA ARG A 10 -12.82 -0.29 -0.04
C ARG A 10 -12.26 -1.70 0.03
N ARG A 11 -12.96 -2.70 -0.53
CA ARG A 11 -12.52 -4.10 -0.51
C ARG A 11 -11.24 -4.30 -1.33
N LEU A 12 -11.20 -3.76 -2.55
CA LEU A 12 -10.04 -3.86 -3.42
C LEU A 12 -8.83 -3.12 -2.83
N GLY A 13 -9.04 -1.89 -2.32
CA GLY A 13 -7.98 -1.14 -1.65
C GLY A 13 -7.46 -1.84 -0.39
N ALA A 14 -8.36 -2.41 0.43
CA ALA A 14 -7.96 -3.13 1.64
C ALA A 14 -7.18 -4.42 1.33
N SER A 15 -7.52 -5.15 0.26
CA SER A 15 -6.75 -6.33 -0.14
C SER A 15 -5.33 -5.98 -0.62
N VAL A 16 -5.18 -4.87 -1.35
CA VAL A 16 -3.86 -4.39 -1.81
C VAL A 16 -3.01 -4.02 -0.60
N LEU A 17 -3.52 -3.15 0.28
CA LEU A 17 -2.81 -2.73 1.49
C LEU A 17 -2.54 -3.88 2.47
N GLY A 18 -3.43 -4.87 2.54
CA GLY A 18 -3.24 -6.05 3.38
C GLY A 18 -2.06 -6.91 2.92
N MET A 19 -1.98 -7.19 1.62
CA MET A 19 -0.84 -7.91 1.05
C MET A 19 0.45 -7.09 1.14
N GLU A 20 0.37 -5.78 0.91
CA GLU A 20 1.51 -4.87 1.05
C GLU A 20 2.03 -4.82 2.48
N ALA A 21 1.16 -4.86 3.49
CA ALA A 21 1.55 -4.90 4.89
C ALA A 21 2.37 -6.16 5.22
N ILE A 22 2.01 -7.31 4.65
CA ILE A 22 2.76 -8.56 4.83
C ILE A 22 4.14 -8.42 4.18
N VAL A 23 4.19 -7.91 2.95
CA VAL A 23 5.44 -7.69 2.21
C VAL A 23 6.35 -6.68 2.94
N ALA A 24 5.79 -5.60 3.47
CA ALA A 24 6.50 -4.61 4.26
C ALA A 24 7.03 -5.21 5.58
N GLY A 25 6.29 -6.12 6.23
CA GLY A 25 6.81 -6.86 7.38
C GLY A 25 8.02 -7.74 7.02
N LEU A 26 7.91 -8.46 5.90
CA LEU A 26 8.97 -9.31 5.35
C LEU A 26 10.19 -8.52 4.84
N LEU A 27 10.05 -7.22 4.58
CA LEU A 27 11.19 -6.35 4.27
C LEU A 27 12.25 -6.39 5.36
N THR A 28 11.85 -6.44 6.63
CA THR A 28 12.77 -6.37 7.78
C THR A 28 13.87 -7.45 7.74
N PRO A 29 13.54 -8.75 7.69
CA PRO A 29 14.57 -9.79 7.59
C PRO A 29 15.35 -9.73 6.27
N VAL A 30 14.72 -9.31 5.16
CA VAL A 30 15.42 -9.19 3.87
C VAL A 30 16.45 -8.06 3.90
N ALA A 31 16.09 -6.90 4.45
CA ALA A 31 16.99 -5.76 4.56
C ALA A 31 18.20 -6.05 5.47
N ILE A 32 18.00 -6.85 6.53
CA ILE A 32 19.09 -7.28 7.42
C ILE A 32 19.97 -8.32 6.73
N SER A 33 19.40 -9.41 6.23
CA SER A 33 20.16 -10.57 5.73
C SER A 33 20.76 -10.37 4.35
N VAL A 34 20.10 -9.57 3.50
CA VAL A 34 20.50 -9.36 2.09
C VAL A 34 21.07 -7.95 1.90
N GLY A 35 20.44 -6.94 2.53
CA GLY A 35 20.82 -5.54 2.35
C GLY A 35 21.95 -5.05 3.26
N GLY A 36 22.32 -5.81 4.31
CA GLY A 36 23.30 -5.37 5.31
C GLY A 36 22.87 -4.12 6.09
N VAL A 37 21.58 -3.79 6.08
CA VAL A 37 21.02 -2.60 6.73
C VAL A 37 21.02 -2.79 8.24
N THR A 38 21.32 -1.73 9.00
CA THR A 38 21.30 -1.76 10.46
C THR A 38 19.92 -2.22 10.97
N PRO A 39 19.84 -3.17 11.93
CA PRO A 39 18.57 -3.75 12.36
C PRO A 39 17.51 -2.73 12.79
N GLY A 40 17.91 -1.63 13.45
CA GLY A 40 16.99 -0.57 13.85
C GLY A 40 16.33 0.14 12.67
N LEU A 41 17.08 0.41 11.59
CA LEU A 41 16.53 1.03 10.38
C LEU A 41 15.65 0.05 9.60
N ALA A 42 16.07 -1.21 9.47
CA ALA A 42 15.27 -2.24 8.81
C ALA A 42 13.92 -2.47 9.51
N PHE A 43 13.93 -2.53 10.85
CA PHE A 43 12.73 -2.71 11.65
C PHE A 43 11.77 -1.52 11.55
N THR A 44 12.30 -0.30 11.67
CA THR A 44 11.48 0.92 11.56
C THR A 44 10.91 1.10 10.15
N ALA A 45 11.67 0.81 9.10
CA ALA A 45 11.19 0.88 7.72
C ALA A 45 10.14 -0.20 7.43
N GLY A 46 10.44 -1.48 7.72
CA GLY A 46 9.56 -2.60 7.40
C GLY A 46 8.28 -2.62 8.23
N LEU A 47 8.40 -2.66 9.57
CA LEU A 47 7.22 -2.68 10.43
C LEU A 47 6.50 -1.33 10.49
N GLY A 48 7.22 -0.22 10.36
CA GLY A 48 6.59 1.09 10.25
C GLY A 48 5.70 1.18 9.01
N LEU A 49 6.20 0.73 7.85
CA LEU A 49 5.39 0.69 6.63
C LEU A 49 4.23 -0.31 6.73
N ALA A 50 4.45 -1.49 7.33
CA ALA A 50 3.39 -2.46 7.55
C ALA A 50 2.27 -1.91 8.42
N ALA A 51 2.61 -1.25 9.53
CA ALA A 51 1.64 -0.60 10.41
C ALA A 51 0.89 0.53 9.68
N LEU A 52 1.58 1.35 8.88
CA LEU A 52 0.94 2.38 8.06
C LEU A 52 -0.05 1.78 7.06
N CYS A 53 0.27 0.65 6.42
CA CYS A 53 -0.64 -0.04 5.51
C CYS A 53 -1.91 -0.52 6.23
N VAL A 54 -1.77 -1.09 7.43
CA VAL A 54 -2.91 -1.55 8.25
C VAL A 54 -3.79 -0.36 8.67
N VAL A 55 -3.18 0.73 9.12
CA VAL A 55 -3.90 1.97 9.49
C VAL A 55 -4.61 2.56 8.27
N ALA A 56 -3.94 2.63 7.13
CA ALA A 56 -4.54 3.09 5.88
C ALA A 56 -5.74 2.21 5.48
N ALA A 57 -5.61 0.89 5.57
CA ALA A 57 -6.70 -0.06 5.27
C ALA A 57 -7.92 0.16 6.19
N GLY A 58 -7.70 0.39 7.48
CA GLY A 58 -8.78 0.71 8.43
C GLY A 58 -9.45 2.06 8.16
N LEU A 59 -8.70 3.02 7.63
CA LEU A 59 -9.16 4.38 7.30
C LEU A 59 -9.81 4.52 5.92
N LEU A 60 -9.83 3.47 5.09
CA LEU A 60 -10.48 3.49 3.77
C LEU A 60 -11.98 3.78 3.80
N LYS A 61 -12.61 3.86 4.98
CA LYS A 61 -13.99 4.35 5.13
C LYS A 61 -14.12 5.85 4.77
N LYS A 62 -13.03 6.60 4.83
CA LYS A 62 -12.99 8.05 4.55
C LYS A 62 -12.11 8.33 3.32
N PRO A 63 -12.37 9.43 2.59
CA PRO A 63 -11.52 9.84 1.46
C PRO A 63 -10.05 10.04 1.86
N PHE A 64 -9.81 10.47 3.10
CA PHE A 64 -8.45 10.59 3.65
C PHE A 64 -7.67 9.27 3.67
N GLY A 65 -8.34 8.12 3.83
CA GLY A 65 -7.69 6.81 3.77
C GLY A 65 -7.05 6.50 2.42
N TYR A 66 -7.60 7.04 1.33
CA TYR A 66 -7.02 6.87 -0.02
C TYR A 66 -5.81 7.77 -0.25
N VAL A 67 -5.79 8.95 0.38
CA VAL A 67 -4.59 9.80 0.40
C VAL A 67 -3.49 9.08 1.16
N LEU A 68 -3.80 8.55 2.35
CA LEU A 68 -2.84 7.82 3.17
C LEU A 68 -2.31 6.56 2.45
N GLY A 69 -3.17 5.78 1.81
CA GLY A 69 -2.75 4.64 1.00
C GLY A 69 -1.89 5.02 -0.21
N SER A 70 -2.11 6.18 -0.82
CA SER A 70 -1.24 6.66 -1.89
C SER A 70 0.14 7.10 -1.35
N VAL A 71 0.18 7.65 -0.14
CA VAL A 71 1.45 7.92 0.56
C VAL A 71 2.18 6.62 0.87
N THR A 72 1.49 5.57 1.34
CA THR A 72 2.14 4.27 1.60
C THR A 72 2.74 3.66 0.33
N GLN A 73 2.09 3.80 -0.83
CA GLN A 73 2.67 3.36 -2.10
C GLN A 73 4.02 4.02 -2.41
N VAL A 74 4.10 5.35 -2.26
CA VAL A 74 5.34 6.09 -2.50
C VAL A 74 6.43 5.67 -1.51
N LEU A 75 6.06 5.50 -0.23
CA LEU A 75 6.98 5.01 0.79
C LEU A 75 7.46 3.58 0.50
N ALA A 76 6.58 2.70 0.02
CA ALA A 76 6.94 1.33 -0.36
C ALA A 76 7.97 1.32 -1.49
N ILE A 77 7.78 2.14 -2.53
CA ILE A 77 8.80 2.30 -3.58
C ILE A 77 10.11 2.84 -3.01
N ALA A 78 10.06 3.81 -2.08
CA ALA A 78 11.25 4.36 -1.44
C ALA A 78 12.03 3.32 -0.60
N THR A 79 11.38 2.27 -0.09
CA THR A 79 12.11 1.15 0.54
C THR A 79 13.02 0.40 -0.44
N GLY A 80 12.84 0.61 -1.75
CA GLY A 80 13.76 0.20 -2.81
C GLY A 80 15.20 0.66 -2.59
N PHE A 81 15.41 1.83 -1.97
CA PHE A 81 16.76 2.31 -1.65
C PHE A 81 17.47 1.46 -0.60
N LEU A 82 16.73 0.76 0.26
CA LEU A 82 17.29 -0.17 1.25
C LEU A 82 17.47 -1.56 0.62
N VAL A 83 16.48 -1.99 -0.17
CA VAL A 83 16.48 -3.29 -0.84
C VAL A 83 16.00 -3.09 -2.28
N PRO A 84 16.89 -3.13 -3.29
CA PRO A 84 16.53 -2.80 -4.68
C PRO A 84 15.35 -3.59 -5.25
N ALA A 85 15.13 -4.83 -4.80
CA ALA A 85 13.97 -5.63 -5.19
C ALA A 85 12.62 -4.98 -4.83
N MET A 86 12.57 -4.10 -3.82
CA MET A 86 11.36 -3.39 -3.42
C MET A 86 10.95 -2.30 -4.41
N PHE A 87 11.84 -1.83 -5.30
CA PHE A 87 11.40 -0.97 -6.40
C PHE A 87 10.40 -1.71 -7.30
N PHE A 88 10.70 -2.97 -7.62
CA PHE A 88 9.80 -3.80 -8.42
C PHE A 88 8.50 -4.12 -7.67
N LEU A 89 8.63 -4.59 -6.43
CA LEU A 89 7.48 -4.96 -5.59
C LEU A 89 6.57 -3.76 -5.31
N GLY A 90 7.13 -2.63 -4.86
CA GLY A 90 6.38 -1.40 -4.59
C GLY A 90 5.70 -0.84 -5.85
N THR A 91 6.33 -0.95 -7.02
CA THR A 91 5.70 -0.55 -8.29
C THR A 91 4.48 -1.41 -8.60
N ILE A 92 4.55 -2.74 -8.37
CA ILE A 92 3.40 -3.63 -8.57
C ILE A 92 2.26 -3.26 -7.63
N PHE A 93 2.53 -3.07 -6.34
CA PHE A 93 1.51 -2.65 -5.38
C PHE A 93 0.89 -1.30 -5.76
N THR A 94 1.71 -0.36 -6.23
CA THR A 94 1.24 0.95 -6.70
C THR A 94 0.33 0.80 -7.92
N ALA A 95 0.69 -0.05 -8.88
CA ALA A 95 -0.14 -0.33 -10.05
C ALA A 95 -1.47 -0.99 -9.65
N LEU A 96 -1.45 -1.95 -8.72
CA LEU A 96 -2.65 -2.58 -8.19
C LEU A 96 -3.54 -1.59 -7.43
N TRP A 97 -2.94 -0.70 -6.63
CA TRP A 97 -3.62 0.37 -5.90
C TRP A 97 -4.36 1.33 -6.85
N ILE A 98 -3.66 1.82 -7.87
CA ILE A 98 -4.25 2.70 -8.90
C ILE A 98 -5.37 1.96 -9.65
N THR A 99 -5.14 0.69 -10.00
CA THR A 99 -6.13 -0.14 -10.69
C THR A 99 -7.38 -0.35 -9.84
N ALA A 100 -7.24 -0.62 -8.54
CA ALA A 100 -8.35 -0.76 -7.61
C ALA A 100 -9.22 0.52 -7.58
N ILE A 101 -8.58 1.70 -7.58
CA ILE A 101 -9.26 2.99 -7.62
C ILE A 101 -9.99 3.20 -8.95
N ILE A 102 -9.35 2.90 -10.09
CA ILE A 102 -9.94 3.08 -11.43
C ILE A 102 -11.12 2.13 -11.64
N VAL A 103 -10.95 0.84 -11.32
CA VAL A 103 -11.97 -0.19 -11.49
C VAL A 103 -13.20 0.14 -10.64
N ALA A 104 -13.01 0.55 -9.38
CA ALA A 104 -14.12 0.93 -8.53
C ALA A 104 -14.96 2.08 -9.12
N ARG A 105 -14.29 3.13 -9.61
CA ARG A 105 -14.95 4.28 -10.26
C ARG A 105 -15.68 3.89 -11.56
N ARG A 106 -15.15 2.91 -12.31
CA ARG A 106 -15.78 2.41 -13.53
C ARG A 106 -17.03 1.58 -13.25
N VAL A 107 -16.98 0.68 -12.27
CA VAL A 107 -18.11 -0.17 -11.87
C VAL A 107 -19.28 0.68 -11.36
N GLU A 108 -18.99 1.73 -10.60
CA GLU A 108 -19.99 2.72 -10.16
C GLU A 108 -20.74 3.37 -11.34
N GLY A 109 -20.02 3.73 -12.40
CA GLY A 109 -20.62 4.35 -13.59
C GLY A 109 -21.48 3.40 -14.43
N VAL A 110 -21.22 2.09 -14.37
CA VAL A 110 -21.98 1.07 -15.10
C VAL A 110 -23.24 0.64 -14.35
N THR A 111 -23.17 0.49 -13.03
CA THR A 111 -24.33 0.13 -12.19
C THR A 111 -25.36 1.27 -12.06
N SER A 112 -24.98 2.50 -12.40
CA SER A 112 -25.88 3.67 -12.39
C SER A 112 -26.71 3.85 -13.68
N ARG A 113 -26.71 2.88 -14.61
CA ARG A 113 -27.60 2.86 -15.79
C ARG A 113 -28.68 1.82 -15.64
#